data_AF-A0A353P2U9-F1
#
_entry.id   AF-A0A353P2U9-F1
#
_cell.length_a   1.000
_cell.length_b   1.000
_cell.length_c   1.000
_cell.angle_alpha   90.00
_cell.angle_beta   90.00
_cell.angle_gamma   90.00
#
_symmetry.space_group_name_H-M   'P 1'
#
loop_
_entity.id
_entity.type
_entity.pdbx_description
1 polymer ?
#
loop_
_entity_poly.entity_id
_entity_poly.type
_entity_poly.pdbx_seq_one_letter_code
_entity_poly.pdbx_strand_id
1 'polypeptide(L)'
;MNNDKKYSQFALVREMMETPDILRKFKLNGIDEVVNSIKQNGSLFFTGEGSSRIFPAKNAMYAARRAGSNLNLATDGGLQSCSYDLAAFTVFGASNSGQTKEVIRLFERLNTVNHKKLYALTANKNTKLETLAKQTFILKCEKEQAVAATKSVAEQALFYQALLAAIKGSSLEKKLPQLADAFNTALTMEIKPEITKAIAAAHTIYFAGKNDGVAEELTLKTNEITRKKSDFLEGTYAVHGIEEVMTANDVVILIDPFKSELEKIKQTLVDGVGLKVFAVSDEETIFPTIKIPDIGELSNYVYLAAGWNILVEVGVALNINLDKPQRARKVGNEFVG
;
A
#
# COMPACT_ATOMS: atom_id res chain seq x y z
N MET A 1 -0.55 17.83 7.51
CA MET A 1 0.59 17.33 8.33
C MET A 1 1.83 18.24 8.34
N ASN A 2 1.71 19.57 8.20
CA ASN A 2 2.87 20.46 8.20
C ASN A 2 3.68 20.41 9.51
N ASN A 3 4.81 21.13 9.59
CA ASN A 3 5.75 21.25 10.72
C ASN A 3 5.14 21.67 12.08
N ASP A 4 3.82 21.71 12.21
CA ASP A 4 3.09 21.81 13.46
C ASP A 4 3.55 20.69 14.43
N LYS A 5 3.88 21.12 15.65
CA LYS A 5 4.30 20.27 16.77
C LYS A 5 3.29 19.16 17.05
N LYS A 6 1.99 19.38 16.77
CA LYS A 6 0.92 18.37 16.84
C LYS A 6 1.30 17.09 16.10
N TYR A 7 1.93 17.21 14.93
CA TYR A 7 2.27 16.05 14.08
C TYR A 7 3.75 15.70 14.15
N SER A 8 4.64 16.70 14.12
CA SER A 8 6.08 16.50 13.99
C SER A 8 6.72 15.78 15.18
N GLN A 9 6.01 15.64 16.31
CA GLN A 9 6.41 14.81 17.43
C GLN A 9 6.45 13.30 17.10
N PHE A 10 5.63 12.83 16.14
CA PHE A 10 5.56 11.41 15.76
C PHE A 10 6.57 11.06 14.65
N ALA A 11 7.37 10.03 14.88
CA ALA A 11 8.24 9.43 13.86
C ALA A 11 7.44 8.99 12.64
N LEU A 12 6.24 8.43 12.84
CA LEU A 12 5.34 8.04 11.74
C LEU A 12 5.09 9.20 10.77
N VAL A 13 4.72 10.37 11.29
CA VAL A 13 4.42 11.55 10.46
C VAL A 13 5.70 12.05 9.79
N ARG A 14 6.84 12.11 10.50
CA ARG A 14 8.12 12.52 9.90
C ARG A 14 8.49 11.60 8.74
N GLU A 15 8.35 10.29 8.90
CA GLU A 15 8.62 9.29 7.86
C GLU A 15 7.65 9.39 6.68
N MET A 16 6.35 9.66 6.91
CA MET A 16 5.42 9.98 5.82
C MET A 16 5.88 11.21 5.03
N MET A 17 6.29 12.27 5.73
CA MET A 17 6.74 13.53 5.13
C MET A 17 8.10 13.44 4.41
N GLU A 18 8.88 12.38 4.64
CA GLU A 18 10.09 12.07 3.86
C GLU A 18 9.76 11.44 2.49
N THR A 19 8.56 10.87 2.34
CA THR A 19 8.14 10.14 1.13
C THR A 19 8.22 10.97 -0.16
N PRO A 20 7.72 12.24 -0.22
CA PRO A 20 7.83 13.06 -1.43
C PRO A 20 9.26 13.17 -1.96
N ASP A 21 10.23 13.34 -1.06
CA ASP A 21 11.64 13.47 -1.41
C ASP A 21 12.23 12.16 -1.94
N ILE A 22 11.81 11.02 -1.37
CA ILE A 22 12.17 9.68 -1.84
C ILE A 22 11.62 9.44 -3.25
N LEU A 23 10.34 9.76 -3.48
CA LEU A 23 9.70 9.63 -4.80
C LEU A 23 10.41 10.50 -5.83
N ARG A 24 10.72 11.76 -5.50
CA ARG A 24 11.39 12.71 -6.40
C ARG A 24 12.80 12.25 -6.79
N LYS A 25 13.56 11.70 -5.83
CA LYS A 25 14.96 11.29 -6.02
C LYS A 25 15.10 9.83 -6.45
N PHE A 26 13.99 9.12 -6.63
CA PHE A 26 13.99 7.70 -6.97
C PHE A 26 14.77 7.43 -8.27
N LYS A 27 15.60 6.38 -8.23
CA LYS A 27 16.37 5.89 -9.38
C LYS A 27 16.34 4.38 -9.42
N LEU A 28 16.00 3.84 -10.58
CA LEU A 28 15.99 2.41 -10.84
C LEU A 28 17.32 2.00 -11.47
N ASN A 29 18.14 1.25 -10.74
CA ASN A 29 19.49 0.87 -11.15
C ASN A 29 19.72 -0.64 -10.98
N GLY A 30 20.62 -1.20 -11.79
CA GLY A 30 21.08 -2.59 -11.64
C GLY A 30 20.01 -3.65 -11.92
N ILE A 31 19.00 -3.34 -12.73
CA ILE A 31 17.85 -4.21 -12.96
C ILE A 31 18.02 -5.19 -14.13
N ASP A 32 19.11 -5.12 -14.88
CA ASP A 32 19.25 -5.84 -16.16
C ASP A 32 19.00 -7.35 -16.00
N GLU A 33 19.55 -7.92 -14.93
CA GLU A 33 19.41 -9.35 -14.65
C GLU A 33 17.95 -9.75 -14.37
N VAL A 34 17.25 -9.01 -13.50
CA VAL A 34 15.85 -9.31 -13.17
C VAL A 34 14.91 -9.03 -14.34
N VAL A 35 15.16 -7.96 -15.11
CA VAL A 35 14.41 -7.64 -16.34
C VAL A 35 14.55 -8.78 -17.35
N ASN A 36 15.77 -9.26 -17.59
CA ASN A 36 16.03 -10.36 -18.51
C ASN A 36 15.34 -11.66 -18.04
N SER A 37 15.43 -11.97 -16.74
CA SER A 37 14.76 -13.13 -16.14
C SER A 37 13.24 -13.09 -16.33
N ILE A 38 12.60 -11.92 -16.10
CA ILE A 38 11.16 -11.75 -16.28
C ILE A 38 10.77 -11.82 -17.75
N LYS A 39 11.53 -11.17 -18.66
CA LYS A 39 11.26 -11.22 -20.11
C LYS A 39 11.36 -12.64 -20.67
N GLN A 40 12.31 -13.44 -20.20
CA GLN A 40 12.49 -14.83 -20.65
C GLN A 40 11.35 -15.74 -20.17
N ASN A 41 10.85 -15.55 -18.95
CA ASN A 41 9.78 -16.40 -18.41
C ASN A 41 8.37 -15.94 -18.78
N GLY A 42 8.20 -14.64 -19.06
CA GLY A 42 6.89 -14.01 -19.19
C GLY A 42 6.06 -14.00 -17.89
N SER A 43 6.62 -14.41 -16.75
CA SER A 43 5.90 -14.59 -15.48
C SER A 43 6.67 -14.01 -14.29
N LEU A 44 5.98 -13.27 -13.42
CA LEU A 44 6.53 -12.65 -12.21
C LEU A 44 5.58 -12.86 -11.03
N PHE A 45 6.12 -13.39 -9.94
CA PHE A 45 5.41 -13.65 -8.70
C PHE A 45 5.93 -12.73 -7.60
N PHE A 46 5.08 -11.85 -7.08
CA PHE A 46 5.41 -10.96 -5.97
C PHE A 46 5.03 -11.62 -4.64
N THR A 47 5.94 -11.61 -3.68
CA THR A 47 5.70 -12.17 -2.35
C THR A 47 6.19 -11.22 -1.26
N GLY A 48 5.53 -11.24 -0.12
CA GLY A 48 5.81 -10.36 1.01
C GLY A 48 4.72 -10.50 2.06
N GLU A 49 4.88 -9.83 3.19
CA GLU A 49 3.84 -9.79 4.24
C GLU A 49 3.40 -8.36 4.51
N GLY A 50 2.12 -8.22 4.85
CA GLY A 50 1.48 -6.94 5.13
C GLY A 50 1.83 -5.87 4.09
N SER A 51 2.26 -4.71 4.56
CA SER A 51 2.55 -3.54 3.73
C SER A 51 3.60 -3.74 2.64
N SER A 52 4.52 -4.70 2.77
CA SER A 52 5.48 -4.98 1.71
C SER A 52 4.89 -5.74 0.52
N ARG A 53 3.69 -6.32 0.68
CA ARG A 53 2.95 -6.99 -0.38
C ARG A 53 1.72 -6.21 -0.84
N ILE A 54 0.90 -5.73 0.10
CA ILE A 54 -0.46 -5.24 -0.16
C ILE A 54 -0.44 -4.12 -1.20
N PHE A 55 0.07 -2.93 -0.86
CA PHE A 55 0.15 -1.85 -1.84
C PHE A 55 1.17 -2.14 -2.95
N PRO A 56 2.44 -2.52 -2.66
CA PRO A 56 3.46 -2.64 -3.71
C PRO A 56 3.12 -3.64 -4.81
N ALA A 57 2.70 -4.85 -4.46
CA ALA A 57 2.44 -5.90 -5.45
C ALA A 57 1.11 -5.67 -6.17
N LYS A 58 0.03 -5.37 -5.43
CA LYS A 58 -1.29 -5.17 -6.05
C LYS A 58 -1.31 -3.93 -6.94
N ASN A 59 -0.67 -2.83 -6.53
CA ASN A 59 -0.58 -1.63 -7.34
C ASN A 59 0.20 -1.88 -8.64
N ALA A 60 1.35 -2.58 -8.55
CA ALA A 60 2.12 -2.94 -9.74
C ALA A 60 1.33 -3.84 -10.70
N MET A 61 0.60 -4.84 -10.18
CA MET A 61 -0.26 -5.71 -10.96
C MET A 61 -1.42 -4.95 -11.63
N TYR A 62 -2.09 -4.08 -10.87
CA TYR A 62 -3.18 -3.24 -11.36
C TYR A 62 -2.70 -2.30 -12.49
N ALA A 63 -1.61 -1.56 -12.24
CA ALA A 63 -1.01 -0.66 -13.24
C ALA A 63 -0.57 -1.42 -14.50
N ALA A 64 0.03 -2.60 -14.36
CA ALA A 64 0.45 -3.41 -15.50
C ALA A 64 -0.73 -3.90 -16.35
N ARG A 65 -1.83 -4.33 -15.71
CA ARG A 65 -3.08 -4.76 -16.38
C ARG A 65 -3.74 -3.59 -17.10
N ARG A 66 -3.86 -2.43 -16.45
CA ARG A 66 -4.34 -1.18 -17.06
C ARG A 66 -3.54 -0.80 -18.31
N ALA A 67 -2.23 -1.02 -18.29
CA ALA A 67 -1.34 -0.76 -19.41
C ALA A 67 -1.23 -1.95 -20.40
N GLY A 68 -2.14 -2.93 -20.36
CA GLY A 68 -2.20 -4.04 -21.32
C GLY A 68 -0.96 -4.97 -21.29
N SER A 69 -0.37 -5.20 -20.11
CA SER A 69 0.77 -6.12 -19.98
C SER A 69 0.37 -7.56 -20.29
N ASN A 70 1.18 -8.26 -21.09
CA ASN A 70 1.03 -9.70 -21.34
C ASN A 70 1.79 -10.57 -20.32
N LEU A 71 2.45 -9.96 -19.33
CA LEU A 71 3.12 -10.72 -18.28
C LEU A 71 2.09 -11.43 -17.40
N ASN A 72 2.36 -12.69 -17.09
CA ASN A 72 1.65 -13.43 -16.06
C ASN A 72 2.11 -12.94 -14.68
N LEU A 73 1.29 -12.11 -14.04
CA LEU A 73 1.57 -11.52 -12.73
C LEU A 73 0.68 -12.14 -11.65
N ALA A 74 1.30 -12.54 -10.54
CA ALA A 74 0.60 -13.07 -9.38
C ALA A 74 1.24 -12.57 -8.08
N THR A 75 0.47 -12.59 -6.99
CA THR A 75 0.99 -12.26 -5.66
C THR A 75 0.25 -13.02 -4.56
N ASP A 76 0.99 -13.50 -3.56
CA ASP A 76 0.46 -14.02 -2.30
C ASP A 76 1.46 -13.88 -1.15
N GLY A 77 0.99 -14.13 0.08
CA GLY A 77 1.86 -14.18 1.25
C GLY A 77 2.91 -15.28 1.13
N GLY A 78 4.06 -15.12 1.78
CA GLY A 78 5.20 -16.02 1.63
C GLY A 78 4.87 -17.45 2.03
N LEU A 79 4.17 -17.63 3.15
CA LEU A 79 3.82 -18.96 3.64
C LEU A 79 2.76 -19.64 2.76
N GLN A 80 1.74 -18.90 2.31
CA GLN A 80 0.75 -19.40 1.35
C GLN A 80 1.44 -19.87 0.06
N SER A 81 2.39 -19.09 -0.43
CA SER A 81 3.15 -19.35 -1.66
C SER A 81 4.05 -20.59 -1.58
N CYS A 82 4.37 -21.09 -0.39
CA CYS A 82 5.04 -22.38 -0.23
C CYS A 82 4.21 -23.56 -0.77
N SER A 83 2.88 -23.38 -0.89
CA SER A 83 1.96 -24.40 -1.39
C SER A 83 1.83 -24.42 -2.91
N TYR A 84 2.53 -23.52 -3.62
CA TYR A 84 2.41 -23.38 -5.08
C TYR A 84 3.59 -24.01 -5.83
N ASP A 85 3.34 -24.40 -7.07
CA ASP A 85 4.39 -24.60 -8.06
C ASP A 85 4.75 -23.25 -8.68
N LEU A 86 5.98 -22.80 -8.40
CA LEU A 86 6.52 -21.52 -8.88
C LEU A 86 7.64 -21.72 -9.90
N ALA A 87 7.82 -22.93 -10.47
CA ALA A 87 8.93 -23.24 -11.37
C ALA A 87 8.99 -22.31 -12.60
N ALA A 88 7.84 -21.89 -13.12
CA ALA A 88 7.73 -21.00 -14.27
C ALA A 88 7.84 -19.50 -13.93
N PHE A 89 7.85 -19.13 -12.64
CA PHE A 89 7.87 -17.73 -12.23
C PHE A 89 9.29 -17.23 -11.97
N THR A 90 9.52 -15.95 -12.23
CA THR A 90 10.52 -15.19 -11.47
C THR A 90 9.89 -14.77 -10.16
N VAL A 91 10.49 -15.08 -9.01
CA VAL A 91 9.93 -14.79 -7.69
C VAL A 91 10.62 -13.59 -7.06
N PHE A 92 9.85 -12.60 -6.65
CA PHE A 92 10.33 -11.34 -6.08
C PHE A 92 9.79 -11.14 -4.66
N GLY A 93 10.67 -11.27 -3.66
CA GLY A 93 10.35 -11.13 -2.24
C GLY A 93 10.61 -9.72 -1.71
N ALA A 94 9.57 -9.02 -1.28
CA ALA A 94 9.68 -7.75 -0.57
C ALA A 94 9.58 -7.95 0.95
N SER A 95 10.55 -7.39 1.68
CA SER A 95 10.53 -7.31 3.13
C SER A 95 11.32 -6.09 3.57
N ASN A 96 10.65 -5.11 4.19
CA ASN A 96 11.32 -3.91 4.71
C ASN A 96 12.51 -4.29 5.62
N SER A 97 12.31 -5.23 6.57
CA SER A 97 13.36 -5.68 7.47
C SER A 97 14.40 -6.61 6.84
N GLY A 98 14.02 -7.34 5.77
CA GLY A 98 14.77 -8.49 5.24
C GLY A 98 14.79 -9.71 6.17
N GLN A 99 13.98 -9.68 7.25
CA GLN A 99 13.93 -10.69 8.31
C GLN A 99 12.52 -11.30 8.47
N THR A 100 11.61 -11.07 7.53
CA THR A 100 10.25 -11.62 7.57
C THR A 100 10.28 -13.14 7.36
N LYS A 101 9.86 -13.90 8.39
CA LYS A 101 9.97 -15.35 8.45
C LYS A 101 9.28 -16.08 7.29
N GLU A 102 8.10 -15.63 6.87
CA GLU A 102 7.32 -16.24 5.80
C GLU A 102 8.04 -16.14 4.45
N VAL A 103 8.62 -14.99 4.14
CA VAL A 103 9.37 -14.75 2.90
C VAL A 103 10.67 -15.57 2.91
N ILE A 104 11.37 -15.59 4.04
CA ILE A 104 12.58 -16.41 4.22
C ILE A 104 12.28 -17.88 4.01
N ARG A 105 11.21 -18.41 4.63
CA ARG A 105 10.79 -19.81 4.46
C ARG A 105 10.49 -20.17 3.01
N LEU A 106 9.82 -19.27 2.28
CA LEU A 106 9.57 -19.47 0.85
C LEU A 106 10.88 -19.56 0.07
N PHE A 107 11.80 -18.64 0.31
CA PHE A 107 13.09 -18.60 -0.39
C PHE A 107 13.95 -19.82 -0.04
N GLU A 108 13.98 -20.27 1.22
CA GLU A 108 14.65 -21.50 1.63
C GLU A 108 14.06 -22.71 0.90
N ARG A 109 12.72 -22.87 0.89
CA ARG A 109 12.02 -23.95 0.17
C ARG A 109 12.27 -23.90 -1.34
N LEU A 110 12.27 -22.73 -1.95
CA LEU A 110 12.55 -22.61 -3.39
C LEU A 110 14.01 -22.94 -3.71
N ASN A 111 14.95 -22.61 -2.81
CA ASN A 111 16.34 -23.02 -2.94
C ASN A 111 16.52 -24.54 -2.82
N THR A 112 15.76 -25.25 -1.97
CA THR A 112 15.87 -26.73 -1.88
C THR A 112 15.42 -27.44 -3.15
N VAL A 113 14.49 -26.86 -3.92
CA VAL A 113 14.10 -27.33 -5.26
C VAL A 113 14.88 -26.66 -6.39
N ASN A 114 16.02 -26.05 -6.06
CA ASN A 114 16.98 -25.47 -7.00
C ASN A 114 16.41 -24.35 -7.89
N HIS A 115 15.40 -23.62 -7.42
CA HIS A 115 14.83 -22.48 -8.13
C HIS A 115 15.85 -21.32 -8.20
N LYS A 116 16.20 -20.86 -9.41
CA LYS A 116 17.30 -19.90 -9.62
C LYS A 116 16.88 -18.44 -9.78
N LYS A 117 15.58 -18.14 -9.75
CA LYS A 117 15.06 -16.81 -10.16
C LYS A 117 14.45 -16.08 -8.97
N LEU A 118 15.20 -16.06 -7.85
CA LEU A 118 14.82 -15.42 -6.60
C LEU A 118 15.44 -14.02 -6.51
N TYR A 119 14.61 -12.99 -6.41
CA TYR A 119 15.04 -11.59 -6.27
C TYR A 119 14.43 -10.99 -5.02
N ALA A 120 15.15 -10.10 -4.34
CA ALA A 120 14.68 -9.51 -3.08
C ALA A 120 14.71 -7.98 -3.09
N LEU A 121 13.81 -7.37 -2.29
CA LEU A 121 13.74 -5.93 -2.08
C LEU A 121 13.64 -5.64 -0.56
N THR A 122 14.64 -4.96 -0.01
CA THR A 122 14.77 -4.70 1.43
C THR A 122 15.21 -3.27 1.72
N ALA A 123 14.90 -2.72 2.90
CA ALA A 123 15.46 -1.44 3.35
C ALA A 123 16.78 -1.60 4.13
N ASN A 124 17.05 -2.81 4.61
CA ASN A 124 18.25 -3.15 5.37
C ASN A 124 19.22 -3.97 4.52
N LYS A 125 20.52 -3.79 4.80
CA LYS A 125 21.62 -4.60 4.27
C LYS A 125 21.98 -5.75 5.22
N ASN A 126 22.71 -6.73 4.71
CA ASN A 126 23.19 -7.91 5.44
C ASN A 126 22.04 -8.69 6.09
N THR A 127 20.96 -8.88 5.35
CA THR A 127 19.74 -9.54 5.86
C THR A 127 19.70 -11.02 5.50
N LYS A 128 18.92 -11.82 6.23
CA LYS A 128 18.76 -13.24 5.88
C LYS A 128 18.19 -13.40 4.48
N LEU A 129 17.18 -12.61 4.11
CA LEU A 129 16.60 -12.64 2.77
C LEU A 129 17.64 -12.37 1.68
N GLU A 130 18.57 -11.44 1.93
CA GLU A 130 19.66 -11.13 1.00
C GLU A 130 20.57 -12.32 0.71
N THR A 131 20.84 -13.16 1.72
CA THR A 131 21.66 -14.38 1.54
C THR A 131 20.99 -15.47 0.70
N LEU A 132 19.66 -15.41 0.54
CA LEU A 132 18.87 -16.44 -0.16
C LEU A 132 18.50 -16.04 -1.58
N ALA A 133 18.55 -14.75 -1.89
CA ALA A 133 18.20 -14.21 -3.20
C ALA A 133 19.42 -14.24 -4.14
N LYS A 134 19.16 -14.40 -5.44
CA LYS A 134 20.18 -14.23 -6.48
C LYS A 134 20.67 -12.79 -6.56
N GLN A 135 19.77 -11.84 -6.38
CA GLN A 135 20.07 -10.42 -6.32
C GLN A 135 19.09 -9.74 -5.37
N THR A 136 19.61 -8.81 -4.57
CA THR A 136 18.83 -7.99 -3.64
C THR A 136 18.97 -6.51 -3.99
N PHE A 137 17.85 -5.80 -3.99
CA PHE A 137 17.77 -4.36 -4.20
C PHE A 137 17.52 -3.67 -2.86
N ILE A 138 18.38 -2.71 -2.53
CA ILE A 138 18.33 -1.97 -1.27
C ILE A 138 17.64 -0.62 -1.48
N LEU A 139 16.54 -0.41 -0.75
CA LEU A 139 15.75 0.82 -0.75
C LEU A 139 16.56 2.00 -0.20
N LYS A 140 16.26 3.21 -0.69
CA LYS A 140 16.89 4.47 -0.29
C LYS A 140 16.15 5.17 0.84
N CYS A 141 14.95 4.74 1.19
CA CYS A 141 14.18 5.25 2.34
C CYS A 141 14.86 4.98 3.69
N GLU A 142 15.86 4.09 3.71
CA GLU A 142 16.54 3.59 4.90
C GLU A 142 15.56 2.98 5.92
N LYS A 143 16.05 2.69 7.12
CA LYS A 143 15.26 2.07 8.19
C LYS A 143 14.23 3.06 8.76
N GLU A 144 13.00 2.60 8.85
CA GLU A 144 11.92 3.28 9.58
C GLU A 144 11.96 2.96 11.08
N GLN A 145 11.74 3.98 11.90
CA GLN A 145 11.56 3.91 13.35
C GLN A 145 10.11 3.60 13.73
N ALA A 146 9.13 4.20 13.04
CA ALA A 146 7.72 3.95 13.35
C ALA A 146 7.35 2.50 13.08
N VAL A 147 6.44 1.90 13.86
CA VAL A 147 6.02 0.51 13.61
C VAL A 147 5.29 0.37 12.29
N ALA A 148 4.31 1.24 12.04
CA ALA A 148 3.59 1.28 10.77
C ALA A 148 4.52 1.72 9.64
N ALA A 149 4.73 0.86 8.65
CA ALA A 149 5.49 1.19 7.44
C ALA A 149 4.78 2.26 6.59
N THR A 150 5.55 3.19 6.04
CA THR A 150 5.09 4.32 5.22
C THR A 150 6.00 4.53 4.01
N LYS A 151 7.10 5.29 4.13
CA LYS A 151 8.04 5.58 3.05
C LYS A 151 8.58 4.34 2.35
N SER A 152 8.80 3.25 3.10
CA SER A 152 9.24 1.97 2.53
C SER A 152 8.18 1.35 1.62
N VAL A 153 6.90 1.50 1.94
CA VAL A 153 5.76 0.99 1.15
C VAL A 153 5.68 1.72 -0.19
N ALA A 154 5.78 3.05 -0.15
CA ALA A 154 5.75 3.87 -1.36
C ALA A 154 6.95 3.60 -2.27
N GLU A 155 8.16 3.48 -1.71
CA GLU A 155 9.36 3.18 -2.51
C GLU A 155 9.32 1.75 -3.08
N GLN A 156 8.86 0.76 -2.32
CA GLN A 156 8.69 -0.61 -2.82
C GLN A 156 7.72 -0.67 -4.00
N ALA A 157 6.58 0.02 -3.88
CA ALA A 157 5.62 0.13 -4.97
C ALA A 157 6.23 0.80 -6.20
N LEU A 158 6.94 1.92 -6.01
CA LEU A 158 7.58 2.64 -7.11
C LEU A 158 8.66 1.81 -7.80
N PHE A 159 9.43 1.03 -7.03
CA PHE A 159 10.39 0.09 -7.58
C PHE A 159 9.71 -0.93 -8.50
N TYR A 160 8.63 -1.58 -8.05
CA TYR A 160 7.92 -2.55 -8.89
C TYR A 160 7.27 -1.93 -10.13
N GLN A 161 6.62 -0.78 -9.99
CA GLN A 161 5.99 -0.13 -11.13
C GLN A 161 7.05 0.36 -12.15
N ALA A 162 8.19 0.89 -11.68
CA ALA A 162 9.30 1.28 -12.54
C ALA A 162 9.97 0.07 -13.22
N LEU A 163 10.12 -1.06 -12.51
CA LEU A 163 10.61 -2.31 -13.08
C LEU A 163 9.72 -2.80 -14.23
N LEU A 164 8.40 -2.80 -14.04
CA LEU A 164 7.45 -3.19 -15.08
C LEU A 164 7.43 -2.19 -16.25
N ALA A 165 7.58 -0.89 -15.98
CA ALA A 165 7.74 0.12 -17.02
C ALA A 165 9.00 -0.13 -17.86
N ALA A 166 10.13 -0.44 -17.21
CA ALA A 166 11.40 -0.75 -17.88
C ALA A 166 11.31 -2.02 -18.75
N ILE A 167 10.59 -3.05 -18.28
CA ILE A 167 10.32 -4.26 -19.09
C ILE A 167 9.60 -3.91 -20.39
N LYS A 168 8.68 -2.95 -20.36
CA LYS A 168 7.96 -2.42 -21.54
C LYS A 168 8.75 -1.40 -22.36
N GLY A 169 9.99 -1.07 -21.99
CA GLY A 169 10.80 -0.06 -22.68
C GLY A 169 10.37 1.38 -22.39
N SER A 170 9.72 1.62 -21.25
CA SER A 170 9.27 2.94 -20.80
C SER A 170 9.91 3.31 -19.46
N SER A 171 9.75 4.57 -19.02
CA SER A 171 10.32 5.07 -17.77
C SER A 171 9.35 6.03 -17.07
N LEU A 172 9.34 5.98 -15.73
CA LEU A 172 8.56 6.87 -14.88
C LEU A 172 9.30 8.17 -14.50
N GLU A 173 10.60 8.29 -14.81
CA GLU A 173 11.47 9.36 -14.30
C GLU A 173 10.92 10.76 -14.49
N LYS A 174 10.32 11.04 -15.67
CA LYS A 174 9.76 12.36 -15.98
C LYS A 174 8.51 12.71 -15.17
N LYS A 175 7.82 11.71 -14.61
CA LYS A 175 6.60 11.88 -13.81
C LYS A 175 6.89 12.00 -12.31
N LEU A 176 8.10 11.65 -11.87
CA LEU A 176 8.46 11.63 -10.45
C LEU A 176 8.35 12.98 -9.74
N PRO A 177 8.75 14.13 -10.33
CA PRO A 177 8.57 15.43 -9.67
C PRO A 177 7.10 15.74 -9.42
N GLN A 178 6.24 15.53 -10.42
CA GLN A 178 4.80 15.75 -10.31
C GLN A 178 4.14 14.81 -9.29
N LEU A 179 4.55 13.54 -9.28
CA LEU A 179 4.10 12.57 -8.27
C LEU A 179 4.48 13.04 -6.86
N ALA A 180 5.73 13.45 -6.64
CA ALA A 180 6.19 13.93 -5.35
C ALA A 180 5.39 15.16 -4.87
N ASP A 181 5.12 16.11 -5.76
CA ASP A 181 4.33 17.30 -5.46
C ASP A 181 2.89 16.93 -5.06
N ALA A 182 2.23 16.09 -5.86
CA ALA A 182 0.88 15.63 -5.60
C ALA A 182 0.77 14.82 -4.30
N PHE A 183 1.75 13.95 -4.03
CA PHE A 183 1.84 13.20 -2.77
C PHE A 183 1.95 14.13 -1.56
N ASN A 184 2.82 15.14 -1.65
CA ASN A 184 2.96 16.15 -0.60
C ASN A 184 1.67 16.95 -0.40
N THR A 185 0.99 17.35 -1.48
CA THR A 185 -0.31 18.01 -1.40
C THR A 185 -1.33 17.14 -0.65
N ALA A 186 -1.43 15.85 -0.97
CA ALA A 186 -2.35 14.94 -0.31
C ALA A 186 -2.04 14.70 1.18
N LEU A 187 -0.76 14.66 1.57
CA LEU A 187 -0.36 14.57 2.98
C LEU A 187 -0.63 15.86 3.78
N THR A 188 -0.67 17.01 3.10
CA THR A 188 -0.69 18.32 3.77
C THR A 188 -2.02 19.04 3.67
N MET A 189 -2.92 18.61 2.79
CA MET A 189 -4.26 19.18 2.66
C MET A 189 -5.04 19.08 3.97
N GLU A 190 -5.89 20.08 4.21
CA GLU A 190 -6.76 20.11 5.37
C GLU A 190 -7.87 19.07 5.24
N ILE A 191 -8.00 18.22 6.25
CA ILE A 191 -9.15 17.32 6.39
C ILE A 191 -10.19 18.03 7.26
N LYS A 192 -11.38 18.22 6.69
CA LYS A 192 -12.47 18.93 7.38
C LYS A 192 -12.77 18.28 8.74
N PRO A 193 -12.87 19.06 9.84
CA PRO A 193 -13.02 18.51 11.19
C PRO A 193 -14.21 17.56 11.37
N GLU A 194 -15.31 17.77 10.65
CA GLU A 194 -16.49 16.91 10.68
C GLU A 194 -16.22 15.50 10.12
N ILE A 195 -15.36 15.37 9.11
CA ILE A 195 -14.95 14.07 8.56
C ILE A 195 -14.12 13.34 9.61
N THR A 196 -13.09 13.99 10.15
CA THR A 196 -12.23 13.43 11.19
C THR A 196 -13.04 12.98 12.41
N LYS A 197 -13.96 13.82 12.89
CA LYS A 197 -14.82 13.49 14.04
C LYS A 197 -15.74 12.31 13.77
N ALA A 198 -16.32 12.23 12.57
CA ALA A 198 -17.17 11.11 12.18
C ALA A 198 -16.40 9.80 12.16
N ILE A 199 -15.22 9.78 11.54
CA ILE A 199 -14.37 8.58 11.46
C ILE A 199 -13.84 8.19 12.85
N ALA A 200 -13.43 9.16 13.67
CA ALA A 200 -12.98 8.90 15.04
C ALA A 200 -14.08 8.28 15.92
N ALA A 201 -15.34 8.67 15.72
CA ALA A 201 -16.49 8.13 16.44
C ALA A 201 -16.94 6.74 15.93
N ALA A 202 -16.54 6.34 14.72
CA ALA A 202 -17.06 5.15 14.06
C ALA A 202 -16.80 3.85 14.85
N HIS A 203 -17.69 2.87 14.85
CA HIS A 203 -17.38 1.56 15.44
C HIS A 203 -16.39 0.78 14.57
N THR A 204 -16.68 0.71 13.28
CA THR A 204 -15.84 0.11 12.25
C THR A 204 -15.63 1.11 11.11
N ILE A 205 -14.42 1.14 10.57
CA ILE A 205 -14.07 1.94 9.39
C ILE A 205 -13.90 0.98 8.21
N TYR A 206 -14.84 1.00 7.28
CA TYR A 206 -14.75 0.22 6.04
C TYR A 206 -14.07 1.06 4.97
N PHE A 207 -13.13 0.45 4.24
CA PHE A 207 -12.60 1.00 3.01
C PHE A 207 -13.18 0.24 1.83
N ALA A 208 -13.72 0.94 0.83
CA ALA A 208 -14.19 0.31 -0.40
C ALA A 208 -13.52 0.95 -1.61
N GLY A 209 -13.16 0.15 -2.59
CA GLY A 209 -12.40 0.62 -3.75
C GLY A 209 -11.88 -0.53 -4.61
N LYS A 210 -11.07 -0.20 -5.61
CA LYS A 210 -10.49 -1.20 -6.51
C LYS A 210 -9.50 -2.11 -5.76
N ASN A 211 -9.29 -3.32 -6.27
CA ASN A 211 -8.25 -4.24 -5.80
C ASN A 211 -6.88 -3.85 -6.37
N ASP A 212 -6.42 -2.67 -5.98
CA ASP A 212 -5.15 -2.07 -6.40
C ASP A 212 -4.18 -1.87 -5.24
N GLY A 213 -4.57 -2.31 -4.04
CA GLY A 213 -3.76 -2.28 -2.84
C GLY A 213 -3.86 -0.99 -2.04
N VAL A 214 -4.54 0.06 -2.52
CA VAL A 214 -4.65 1.32 -1.76
C VAL A 214 -5.58 1.14 -0.57
N ALA A 215 -6.83 0.75 -0.82
CA ALA A 215 -7.85 0.60 0.22
C ALA A 215 -7.48 -0.52 1.21
N GLU A 216 -6.86 -1.60 0.72
CA GLU A 216 -6.34 -2.68 1.56
C GLU A 216 -5.22 -2.23 2.50
N GLU A 217 -4.29 -1.41 1.99
CA GLU A 217 -3.20 -0.89 2.80
C GLU A 217 -3.73 0.06 3.88
N LEU A 218 -4.67 0.94 3.52
CA LEU A 218 -5.32 1.85 4.47
C LEU A 218 -6.11 1.09 5.55
N THR A 219 -6.72 -0.04 5.19
CA THR A 219 -7.37 -0.95 6.15
C THR A 219 -6.34 -1.44 7.18
N LEU A 220 -5.19 -1.97 6.73
CA LEU A 220 -4.12 -2.38 7.65
C LEU A 220 -3.63 -1.21 8.53
N LYS A 221 -3.38 -0.04 7.94
CA LYS A 221 -2.90 1.14 8.67
C LYS A 221 -3.91 1.66 9.67
N THR A 222 -5.21 1.47 9.45
CA THR A 222 -6.25 1.90 10.39
C THR A 222 -6.08 1.23 11.74
N ASN A 223 -5.80 -0.08 11.76
CA ASN A 223 -5.53 -0.83 12.98
C ASN A 223 -4.29 -0.30 13.72
N GLU A 224 -3.24 0.05 12.96
CA GLU A 224 -1.95 0.48 13.50
C GLU A 224 -1.96 1.91 14.04
N ILE A 225 -2.63 2.83 13.33
CA ILE A 225 -2.59 4.28 13.58
C ILE A 225 -3.75 4.71 14.49
N THR A 226 -4.96 4.20 14.25
CA THR A 226 -6.19 4.67 14.93
C THR A 226 -6.71 3.69 15.97
N ARG A 227 -6.22 2.44 15.98
CA ARG A 227 -6.70 1.34 16.86
C ARG A 227 -8.21 1.05 16.71
N LYS A 228 -8.82 1.50 15.62
CA LYS A 228 -10.21 1.21 15.25
C LYS A 228 -10.25 -0.11 14.49
N LYS A 229 -11.39 -0.79 14.55
CA LYS A 229 -11.67 -1.92 13.65
C LYS A 229 -11.79 -1.40 12.24
N SER A 230 -11.32 -2.18 11.29
CA SER A 230 -11.42 -1.85 9.88
C SER A 230 -11.54 -3.10 9.02
N ASP A 231 -12.13 -2.94 7.84
CA ASP A 231 -12.22 -3.98 6.84
C ASP A 231 -12.18 -3.38 5.43
N PHE A 232 -11.75 -4.19 4.45
CA PHE A 232 -11.68 -3.82 3.05
C PHE A 232 -12.78 -4.51 2.24
N LEU A 233 -13.50 -3.72 1.47
CA LEU A 233 -14.59 -4.16 0.61
C LEU A 233 -14.20 -3.97 -0.86
N GLU A 234 -13.81 -5.07 -1.51
CA GLU A 234 -13.35 -5.04 -2.89
C GLU A 234 -14.46 -4.61 -3.87
N GLY A 235 -14.14 -3.63 -4.71
CA GLY A 235 -14.99 -3.15 -5.78
C GLY A 235 -16.33 -2.64 -5.26
N THR A 236 -17.40 -3.32 -5.67
CA THR A 236 -18.77 -2.98 -5.25
C THR A 236 -19.26 -3.80 -4.05
N TYR A 237 -18.39 -4.60 -3.39
CA TYR A 237 -18.78 -5.47 -2.29
C TYR A 237 -19.56 -4.76 -1.17
N ALA A 238 -19.33 -3.46 -0.98
CA ALA A 238 -20.06 -2.65 -0.02
C ALA A 238 -21.59 -2.64 -0.20
N VAL A 239 -22.13 -3.07 -1.35
CA VAL A 239 -23.59 -3.15 -1.60
C VAL A 239 -24.08 -4.57 -1.93
N HIS A 240 -23.32 -5.60 -1.51
CA HIS A 240 -23.62 -7.01 -1.79
C HIS A 240 -23.76 -7.83 -0.50
N GLY A 241 -24.64 -7.40 0.40
CA GLY A 241 -25.09 -8.13 1.59
C GLY A 241 -24.40 -7.76 2.90
N ILE A 242 -23.26 -7.08 2.86
CA ILE A 242 -22.59 -6.63 4.09
C ILE A 242 -23.39 -5.54 4.82
N GLU A 243 -24.26 -4.83 4.10
CA GLU A 243 -25.20 -3.86 4.67
C GLU A 243 -26.10 -4.43 5.77
N GLU A 244 -26.36 -5.75 5.78
CA GLU A 244 -27.15 -6.44 6.81
C GLU A 244 -26.52 -6.39 8.21
N VAL A 245 -25.20 -6.20 8.30
CA VAL A 245 -24.46 -6.16 9.57
C VAL A 245 -23.87 -4.78 9.87
N MET A 246 -23.96 -3.85 8.93
CA MET A 246 -23.54 -2.46 9.14
C MET A 246 -24.59 -1.69 9.94
N THR A 247 -24.13 -0.66 10.65
CA THR A 247 -24.99 0.23 11.43
C THR A 247 -24.66 1.68 11.14
N ALA A 248 -25.57 2.62 11.44
CA ALA A 248 -25.30 4.06 11.31
C ALA A 248 -24.09 4.56 12.14
N ASN A 249 -23.53 3.73 13.04
CA ASN A 249 -22.32 4.04 13.80
C ASN A 249 -21.03 3.62 13.06
N ASP A 250 -21.11 2.92 11.94
CA ASP A 250 -19.95 2.62 11.09
C ASP A 250 -19.74 3.74 10.06
N VAL A 251 -18.57 3.74 9.43
CA VAL A 251 -18.22 4.67 8.35
C VAL A 251 -17.66 3.91 7.16
N VAL A 252 -18.03 4.34 5.95
CA VAL A 252 -17.41 3.87 4.70
C VAL A 252 -16.59 5.00 4.07
N ILE A 253 -15.33 4.71 3.77
CA ILE A 253 -14.43 5.58 3.01
C ILE A 253 -14.20 4.95 1.64
N LEU A 254 -14.73 5.58 0.60
CA LEU A 254 -14.56 5.18 -0.78
C LEU A 254 -13.22 5.70 -1.31
N ILE A 255 -12.38 4.81 -1.84
CA ILE A 255 -11.12 5.15 -2.50
C ILE A 255 -11.29 4.95 -4.00
N ASP A 256 -11.19 6.05 -4.77
CA ASP A 256 -11.37 6.05 -6.23
C ASP A 256 -12.62 5.24 -6.67
N PRO A 257 -13.82 5.63 -6.20
CA PRO A 257 -15.03 4.88 -6.46
C PRO A 257 -15.40 4.83 -7.95
N PHE A 258 -16.05 3.75 -8.35
CA PHE A 258 -16.66 3.67 -9.69
C PHE A 258 -17.81 4.66 -9.80
N LYS A 259 -17.69 5.62 -10.73
CA LYS A 259 -18.71 6.66 -10.97
C LYS A 259 -20.11 6.09 -11.23
N SER A 260 -20.20 4.95 -11.91
CA SER A 260 -21.48 4.27 -12.19
C SER A 260 -22.19 3.76 -10.95
N GLU A 261 -21.47 3.58 -9.84
CA GLU A 261 -21.97 2.92 -8.64
C GLU A 261 -22.36 3.91 -7.52
N LEU A 262 -22.06 5.21 -7.68
CA LEU A 262 -22.25 6.21 -6.63
C LEU A 262 -23.71 6.26 -6.15
N GLU A 263 -24.68 6.30 -7.06
CA GLU A 263 -26.10 6.33 -6.70
C GLU A 263 -26.54 5.06 -5.96
N LYS A 264 -26.08 3.88 -6.41
CA LYS A 264 -26.38 2.61 -5.74
C LYS A 264 -25.78 2.55 -4.34
N ILE A 265 -24.55 3.05 -4.17
CA ILE A 265 -23.89 3.16 -2.87
C ILE A 265 -24.67 4.10 -1.96
N LYS A 266 -25.12 5.27 -2.45
CA LYS A 266 -25.92 6.21 -1.67
C LYS A 266 -27.24 5.56 -1.23
N GLN A 267 -27.99 4.97 -2.17
CA GLN A 267 -29.25 4.32 -1.89
C GLN A 267 -29.10 3.22 -0.83
N THR A 268 -28.07 2.40 -0.94
CA THR A 268 -27.90 1.22 -0.08
C THR A 268 -27.34 1.62 1.29
N LEU A 269 -26.28 2.42 1.33
CA LEU A 269 -25.54 2.70 2.56
C LEU A 269 -26.04 3.94 3.29
N VAL A 270 -26.24 5.04 2.57
CA VAL A 270 -26.68 6.30 3.19
C VAL A 270 -28.16 6.25 3.48
N ASP A 271 -28.99 5.97 2.46
CA ASP A 271 -30.44 6.01 2.61
C ASP A 271 -30.98 4.74 3.29
N GLY A 272 -30.38 3.57 3.01
CA GLY A 272 -30.81 2.28 3.56
C GLY A 272 -30.32 2.03 4.99
N VAL A 273 -29.01 2.14 5.25
CA VAL A 273 -28.43 1.84 6.58
C VAL A 273 -28.34 3.09 7.46
N GLY A 274 -28.26 4.29 6.87
CA GLY A 274 -27.99 5.53 7.61
C GLY A 274 -26.50 5.78 7.87
N LEU A 275 -25.60 5.17 7.09
CA LEU A 275 -24.15 5.31 7.22
C LEU A 275 -23.67 6.70 6.80
N LYS A 276 -22.56 7.12 7.40
CA LYS A 276 -21.75 8.20 6.83
C LYS A 276 -20.79 7.62 5.80
N VAL A 277 -20.87 8.15 4.59
CA VAL A 277 -20.01 7.78 3.47
C VAL A 277 -19.16 8.99 3.08
N PHE A 278 -17.85 8.78 2.95
CA PHE A 278 -16.89 9.78 2.48
C PHE A 278 -16.17 9.25 1.24
N ALA A 279 -15.69 10.13 0.38
CA ALA A 279 -14.92 9.74 -0.81
C ALA A 279 -13.54 10.39 -0.81
N VAL A 280 -12.53 9.65 -1.25
CA VAL A 280 -11.24 10.17 -1.70
C VAL A 280 -11.18 9.94 -3.21
N SER A 281 -11.20 11.02 -3.99
CA SER A 281 -11.30 11.00 -5.45
C SER A 281 -10.56 12.20 -6.04
N ASP A 282 -10.13 12.09 -7.29
CA ASP A 282 -9.65 13.19 -8.12
C ASP A 282 -10.79 14.06 -8.70
N GLU A 283 -12.02 13.56 -8.67
CA GLU A 283 -13.25 14.28 -9.03
C GLU A 283 -14.12 14.56 -7.80
N GLU A 284 -15.03 15.53 -7.89
CA GLU A 284 -16.08 15.68 -6.89
C GLU A 284 -17.11 14.54 -7.03
N THR A 285 -17.55 13.99 -5.90
CA THR A 285 -18.59 12.96 -5.86
C THR A 285 -19.87 13.48 -5.20
N ILE A 286 -20.92 12.67 -5.21
CA ILE A 286 -22.17 12.97 -4.47
C ILE A 286 -21.98 12.90 -2.94
N PHE A 287 -20.85 12.37 -2.47
CA PHE A 287 -20.49 12.28 -1.05
C PHE A 287 -19.56 13.43 -0.67
N PRO A 288 -19.42 13.78 0.62
CA PRO A 288 -18.37 14.70 1.05
C PRO A 288 -17.00 14.16 0.61
N THR A 289 -16.37 14.88 -0.31
CA THR A 289 -15.20 14.41 -1.04
C THR A 289 -13.93 15.10 -0.54
N ILE A 290 -12.92 14.29 -0.29
CA ILE A 290 -11.54 14.72 -0.09
C ILE A 290 -10.87 14.64 -1.47
N LYS A 291 -10.88 15.78 -2.16
CA LYS A 291 -10.39 15.88 -3.52
C LYS A 291 -8.86 15.89 -3.58
N ILE A 292 -8.29 14.98 -4.35
CA ILE A 292 -6.84 14.88 -4.56
C ILE A 292 -6.40 15.40 -5.95
N PRO A 293 -5.12 15.73 -6.14
CA PRO A 293 -4.59 15.99 -7.48
C PRO A 293 -4.62 14.75 -8.38
N ASP A 294 -5.13 14.91 -9.61
CA ASP A 294 -5.03 13.89 -10.66
C ASP A 294 -3.63 13.90 -11.30
N ILE A 295 -2.96 12.75 -11.27
CA ILE A 295 -1.68 12.52 -11.94
C ILE A 295 -1.70 11.25 -12.83
N GLY A 296 -2.90 10.81 -13.23
CA GLY A 296 -3.13 9.68 -14.12
C GLY A 296 -2.69 8.34 -13.52
N GLU A 297 -1.78 7.64 -14.19
CA GLU A 297 -1.39 6.25 -13.83
C GLU A 297 -0.67 6.12 -12.48
N LEU A 298 -0.31 7.24 -11.85
CA LEU A 298 0.34 7.30 -10.54
C LEU A 298 -0.60 7.79 -9.42
N SER A 299 -1.90 8.03 -9.71
CA SER A 299 -2.85 8.56 -8.72
C SER A 299 -3.01 7.65 -7.50
N ASN A 300 -2.77 6.35 -7.62
CA ASN A 300 -2.80 5.39 -6.49
C ASN A 300 -1.87 5.76 -5.33
N TYR A 301 -0.72 6.38 -5.61
CA TYR A 301 0.17 6.89 -4.56
C TYR A 301 -0.45 8.10 -3.83
N VAL A 302 -1.15 8.95 -4.57
CA VAL A 302 -1.79 10.16 -4.02
C VAL A 302 -3.02 9.76 -3.19
N TYR A 303 -3.77 8.74 -3.62
CA TYR A 303 -4.85 8.13 -2.83
C TYR A 303 -4.32 7.54 -1.52
N LEU A 304 -3.19 6.83 -1.55
CA LEU A 304 -2.54 6.30 -0.36
C LEU A 304 -2.14 7.42 0.61
N ALA A 305 -1.52 8.50 0.10
CA ALA A 305 -1.13 9.67 0.88
C ALA A 305 -2.33 10.36 1.54
N ALA A 306 -3.42 10.56 0.79
CA ALA A 306 -4.65 11.13 1.33
C ALA A 306 -5.26 10.26 2.44
N GLY A 307 -5.28 8.95 2.25
CA GLY A 307 -5.72 8.02 3.29
C GLY A 307 -4.85 8.05 4.54
N TRP A 308 -3.52 8.12 4.39
CA TRP A 308 -2.61 8.32 5.52
C TRP A 308 -2.90 9.63 6.27
N ASN A 309 -3.17 10.72 5.54
CA ASN A 309 -3.54 12.00 6.12
C ASN A 309 -4.79 11.88 7.01
N ILE A 310 -5.85 11.26 6.49
CA ILE A 310 -7.08 10.98 7.24
C ILE A 310 -6.79 10.18 8.52
N LEU A 311 -6.02 9.09 8.41
CA LEU A 311 -5.74 8.21 9.55
C LEU A 311 -4.94 8.91 10.65
N VAL A 312 -4.00 9.79 10.29
CA VAL A 312 -3.25 10.57 11.28
C VAL A 312 -4.13 11.61 11.94
N GLU A 313 -4.99 12.33 11.20
CA GLU A 313 -5.95 13.26 11.83
C GLU A 313 -6.86 12.54 12.83
N VAL A 314 -7.35 11.35 12.46
CA VAL A 314 -8.18 10.52 13.36
C VAL A 314 -7.37 10.04 14.56
N GLY A 315 -6.15 9.55 14.36
CA GLY A 315 -5.28 9.08 15.44
C GLY A 315 -4.95 10.18 16.44
N VAL A 316 -4.66 11.40 15.96
CA VAL A 316 -4.43 12.56 16.83
C VAL A 316 -5.71 12.99 17.55
N ALA A 317 -6.86 13.03 16.86
CA ALA A 317 -8.14 13.35 17.49
C ALA A 317 -8.52 12.37 18.61
N LEU A 318 -8.09 11.11 18.50
CA LEU A 318 -8.27 10.06 19.51
C LEU A 318 -7.19 10.06 20.61
N ASN A 319 -6.26 11.03 20.61
CA ASN A 319 -5.12 11.11 21.53
C ASN A 319 -4.25 9.83 21.53
N ILE A 320 -4.09 9.20 20.38
CA ILE A 320 -3.26 8.00 20.23
C ILE A 320 -1.81 8.40 20.02
N ASN A 321 -0.90 7.73 20.73
CA ASN A 321 0.52 7.78 20.37
C ASN A 321 0.74 6.94 19.11
N LEU A 322 1.01 7.63 17.99
CA LEU A 322 1.13 7.03 16.67
C LEU A 322 2.41 6.19 16.48
N ASP A 323 3.45 6.42 17.28
CA ASP A 323 4.72 5.69 17.18
C ASP A 323 4.75 4.42 18.03
N LYS A 324 3.91 4.37 19.07
CA LYS A 324 3.92 3.30 20.05
C LYS A 324 2.61 2.50 19.99
N PRO A 325 2.54 1.47 19.12
CA PRO A 325 1.43 0.53 19.18
C PRO A 325 1.43 -0.21 20.52
N GLN A 326 0.24 -0.60 20.97
CA GLN A 326 0.12 -1.37 22.22
C GLN A 326 0.50 -2.84 22.05
N ARG A 327 0.33 -3.41 20.86
CA ARG A 327 0.50 -4.85 20.59
C ARG A 327 1.28 -5.17 19.30
N ALA A 328 1.14 -4.34 18.27
CA ALA A 328 1.85 -4.53 17.01
C ALA A 328 3.37 -4.39 17.21
N ARG A 329 4.13 -5.09 16.37
CA ARG A 329 5.61 -5.12 16.38
C ARG A 329 6.13 -4.61 15.04
N LYS A 330 7.32 -3.99 15.02
CA LYS A 330 7.96 -3.51 13.77
C LYS A 330 8.21 -4.64 12.76
N VAL A 331 8.59 -5.81 13.26
CA VAL A 331 8.62 -7.06 12.48
C VAL A 331 7.62 -8.00 13.12
N GLY A 332 6.49 -8.24 12.43
CA GLY A 332 5.37 -9.01 12.97
C GLY A 332 5.75 -10.45 13.33
N ASN A 333 6.42 -11.14 12.40
CA ASN A 333 6.95 -12.49 12.57
C ASN A 333 8.40 -12.54 12.10
N GLU A 334 9.31 -12.20 13.02
CA GLU A 334 10.74 -12.16 12.75
C GLU A 334 11.33 -13.58 12.66
N PHE A 335 12.28 -13.75 11.75
CA PHE A 335 13.09 -14.95 11.66
C PHE A 335 14.19 -14.93 12.73
N VAL A 336 14.29 -16.00 13.51
CA VAL A 336 15.21 -16.12 14.67
C VAL A 336 16.26 -17.22 14.43
N GLY A 337 16.53 -17.57 13.17
CA GLY A 337 17.31 -18.75 12.76
C GLY A 337 18.66 -18.45 12.11
#